data_AF-A0A933EZR6-F1
#
_entry.id   AF-A0A933EZR6-F1
#
_cell.length_a   1.000
_cell.length_b   1.000
_cell.length_c   1.000
_cell.angle_alpha   90.00
_cell.angle_beta   90.00
_cell.angle_gamma   90.00
#
_symmetry.space_group_name_H-M   'P 1'
#
loop_
_entity.id
_entity.type
_entity.pdbx_description
1 polymer ?
#
loop_
_entity_poly.entity_id
_entity_poly.type
_entity_poly.pdbx_seq_one_letter_code
_entity_poly.pdbx_strand_id
1 'polypeptide(L)'
;MKKYIVRQLTKRYDRTLARVKRMEADLRTEKHKEPGFAFRLLRARVKENLLEFLIIVVSDPSESFIVLKKRDEFAVCSVSYVEYRLYSRKMKLLSLGGMSSVLFATLMVSFIVNFIMPNFQALAATFTWNQTNWNGGTDGGSYPTHADNRTNWTKYSSKNITVDASQNGVLTTTDSVVIVGQTDADFNAGTVGSFTEVVTGQNKVRLKIAQ
;
A
#
# COMPACT_ATOMS: atom_id res chain seq x y z
N MET A 1 9.83 -13.58 -28.81
CA MET A 1 10.21 -12.63 -27.74
C MET A 1 11.07 -13.27 -26.65
N LYS A 2 10.67 -14.41 -26.04
CA LYS A 2 11.40 -15.14 -24.99
C LYS A 2 12.90 -15.40 -25.29
N LYS A 3 13.23 -15.93 -26.48
CA LYS A 3 14.63 -16.20 -26.90
C LYS A 3 15.55 -14.98 -26.88
N TYR A 4 15.02 -13.80 -27.21
CA TYR A 4 15.79 -12.55 -27.18
C TYR A 4 16.13 -12.15 -25.74
N ILE A 5 15.17 -12.30 -24.82
CA ILE A 5 15.35 -12.00 -23.39
C ILE A 5 16.41 -12.92 -22.78
N VAL A 6 16.32 -14.23 -23.05
CA VAL A 6 17.31 -15.22 -22.59
C VAL A 6 18.70 -14.84 -23.08
N ARG A 7 18.86 -14.55 -24.38
CA ARG A 7 20.15 -14.14 -24.96
C ARG A 7 20.74 -12.89 -24.30
N GLN A 8 19.91 -11.91 -23.97
CA GLN A 8 20.35 -10.69 -23.27
C GLN A 8 20.77 -10.99 -21.83
N LEU A 9 20.03 -11.83 -21.11
CA LEU A 9 20.36 -12.26 -19.75
C LEU A 9 21.69 -13.04 -19.73
N THR A 10 21.88 -13.99 -20.64
CA THR A 10 23.14 -14.74 -20.77
C THR A 10 24.31 -13.79 -21.02
N LYS A 11 24.19 -12.85 -21.96
CA LYS A 11 25.26 -11.87 -22.25
C LYS A 11 25.61 -11.00 -21.03
N ARG A 12 24.63 -10.66 -20.19
CA ARG A 12 24.86 -9.90 -18.95
C ARG A 12 25.54 -10.76 -17.88
N TYR A 13 25.08 -12.00 -17.72
CA TYR A 13 25.67 -12.99 -16.81
C TYR A 13 27.16 -13.24 -17.13
N ASP A 14 27.50 -13.37 -18.42
CA ASP A 14 28.89 -13.57 -18.86
C ASP A 14 29.81 -12.44 -18.43
N ARG A 15 29.33 -11.20 -18.54
CA ARG A 15 30.07 -10.00 -18.17
C ARG A 15 30.26 -9.91 -16.65
N THR A 16 29.24 -10.27 -15.87
CA THR A 16 29.35 -10.27 -14.41
C THR A 16 30.28 -11.37 -13.91
N LEU A 17 30.18 -12.57 -14.48
CA LEU A 17 31.05 -13.69 -14.15
C LEU A 17 32.52 -13.38 -14.46
N ALA A 18 32.82 -12.83 -15.64
CA ALA A 18 34.18 -12.42 -16.00
C ALA A 18 34.74 -11.36 -15.04
N ARG A 19 33.90 -10.45 -14.54
CA ARG A 19 34.30 -9.46 -13.52
C ARG A 19 34.59 -10.12 -12.18
N VAL A 20 33.73 -11.03 -11.72
CA VAL A 20 33.94 -11.78 -10.47
C VAL A 20 35.25 -12.56 -10.53
N LYS A 21 35.49 -13.32 -11.61
CA LYS A 21 36.74 -14.08 -11.78
C LYS A 21 37.99 -13.20 -11.77
N ARG A 22 37.93 -12.00 -12.38
CA ARG A 22 39.03 -11.02 -12.30
C ARG A 22 39.25 -10.55 -10.87
N MET A 23 38.19 -10.16 -10.16
CA MET A 23 38.28 -9.76 -8.75
C MET A 23 38.78 -10.90 -7.85
N GLU A 24 38.47 -12.15 -8.16
CA GLU A 24 38.99 -13.31 -7.42
C GLU A 24 40.47 -13.60 -7.73
N ALA A 25 40.90 -13.40 -8.97
CA ALA A 25 42.32 -13.44 -9.31
C ALA A 25 43.08 -12.32 -8.59
N ASP A 26 42.49 -11.12 -8.54
CA ASP A 26 43.03 -10.01 -7.76
C ASP A 26 43.09 -10.40 -6.27
N LEU A 27 42.05 -11.07 -5.71
CA LEU A 27 42.04 -11.62 -4.33
C LEU A 27 43.29 -12.43 -4.02
N ARG A 28 43.64 -13.34 -4.92
CA ARG A 28 44.79 -14.24 -4.76
C ARG A 28 46.15 -13.55 -4.86
N THR A 29 46.22 -12.36 -5.44
CA THR A 29 47.48 -11.62 -5.64
C THR A 29 47.75 -10.58 -4.55
N GLU A 30 47.02 -10.62 -3.43
CA GLU A 30 47.14 -9.71 -2.27
C GLU A 30 47.12 -8.21 -2.60
N LYS A 31 46.59 -7.83 -3.77
CA LYS A 31 46.59 -6.44 -4.27
C LYS A 31 45.48 -5.56 -3.66
N HIS A 32 45.00 -5.88 -2.45
CA HIS A 32 43.81 -5.29 -1.82
C HIS A 32 44.16 -4.14 -0.90
N LYS A 33 44.47 -2.97 -1.47
CA LYS A 33 44.63 -1.74 -0.68
C LYS A 33 43.43 -0.80 -0.76
N GLU A 34 42.41 -1.11 -1.56
CA GLU A 34 41.27 -0.22 -1.72
C GLU A 34 40.15 -0.50 -0.70
N PRO A 35 39.77 0.48 0.13
CA PRO A 35 38.58 0.35 0.98
C PRO A 35 37.34 0.12 0.09
N GLY A 36 36.53 -0.87 0.46
CA GLY A 36 35.31 -1.23 -0.28
C GLY A 36 35.49 -2.28 -1.39
N PHE A 37 36.68 -2.86 -1.58
CA PHE A 37 36.87 -4.00 -2.49
C PHE A 37 35.95 -5.19 -2.13
N ALA A 38 35.88 -5.57 -0.85
CA ALA A 38 35.02 -6.66 -0.38
C ALA A 38 33.53 -6.42 -0.68
N PHE A 39 33.05 -5.19 -0.49
CA PHE A 39 31.67 -4.84 -0.80
C PHE A 39 31.37 -4.86 -2.31
N ARG A 40 32.33 -4.42 -3.15
CA ARG A 40 32.21 -4.52 -4.62
C ARG A 40 32.14 -5.98 -5.07
N LEU A 41 32.97 -6.85 -4.49
CA LEU A 41 32.95 -8.29 -4.76
C LEU A 41 31.63 -8.93 -4.32
N LEU A 42 31.16 -8.63 -3.11
CA LEU A 42 29.87 -9.10 -2.60
C LEU A 42 28.72 -8.68 -3.53
N ARG A 43 28.67 -7.39 -3.92
CA ARG A 43 27.65 -6.89 -4.85
C ARG A 43 27.71 -7.58 -6.21
N ALA A 44 28.90 -7.92 -6.69
CA ALA A 44 29.06 -8.65 -7.95
C ALA A 44 28.59 -10.10 -7.85
N ARG A 45 28.87 -10.78 -6.72
CA ARG A 45 28.37 -12.13 -6.41
C ARG A 45 26.85 -12.16 -6.29
N VAL A 46 26.24 -11.19 -5.62
CA VAL A 46 24.76 -11.08 -5.54
C VAL A 46 24.15 -10.90 -6.93
N LYS A 47 24.76 -10.06 -7.79
CA LYS A 47 24.29 -9.87 -9.17
C LYS A 47 24.44 -11.12 -10.03
N GLU A 48 25.51 -11.89 -9.83
CA GLU A 48 25.73 -13.18 -10.49
C GLU A 48 24.61 -14.16 -10.14
N ASN A 49 24.37 -14.39 -8.84
CA ASN A 49 23.32 -15.30 -8.35
C ASN A 49 21.92 -14.88 -8.81
N LEU A 50 21.62 -13.58 -8.84
CA LEU A 50 20.34 -13.07 -9.34
C LEU A 50 20.16 -13.32 -10.84
N LEU A 51 21.21 -13.15 -11.63
CA LEU A 51 21.16 -13.41 -13.07
C LEU A 51 21.02 -14.90 -13.38
N GLU A 52 21.69 -15.76 -12.62
CA GLU A 52 21.50 -17.21 -12.70
C GLU A 52 20.07 -17.61 -12.38
N PHE A 53 19.51 -17.10 -11.28
CA PHE A 53 18.11 -17.31 -10.92
C PHE A 53 17.15 -16.83 -12.02
N LEU A 54 17.36 -15.62 -12.57
CA LEU A 54 16.54 -15.10 -13.66
C LEU A 54 16.63 -15.98 -14.92
N ILE A 55 17.80 -16.52 -15.25
CA ILE A 55 17.97 -17.45 -16.37
C ILE A 55 17.18 -18.74 -16.10
N ILE A 56 17.21 -19.28 -14.88
CA ILE A 56 16.47 -20.49 -14.50
C ILE A 56 14.94 -20.27 -14.57
N VAL A 57 14.46 -19.11 -14.11
CA VAL A 57 13.02 -18.80 -14.08
C VAL A 57 12.47 -18.52 -15.48
N VAL A 58 13.24 -17.82 -16.33
CA VAL A 58 12.74 -17.33 -17.63
C VAL A 58 13.02 -18.31 -18.77
N SER A 59 14.07 -19.11 -18.69
CA SER A 59 14.46 -20.05 -19.76
C SER A 59 13.86 -21.42 -19.53
N ASP A 60 13.64 -22.16 -20.62
CA ASP A 60 13.21 -23.55 -20.49
C ASP A 60 14.28 -24.38 -19.75
N PRO A 61 13.91 -25.37 -18.92
CA PRO A 61 14.85 -26.09 -18.06
C PRO A 61 16.05 -26.70 -18.79
N SER A 62 15.87 -27.11 -20.05
CA SER A 62 16.93 -27.64 -20.90
C SER A 62 17.90 -26.56 -21.40
N GLU A 63 17.40 -25.35 -21.72
CA GLU A 63 18.24 -24.25 -22.19
C GLU A 63 19.04 -23.62 -21.05
N SER A 64 18.42 -23.40 -19.89
CA SER A 64 19.13 -22.91 -18.70
C SER A 64 20.21 -23.90 -18.26
N PHE A 65 19.92 -25.20 -18.33
CA PHE A 65 20.91 -26.24 -18.07
C PHE A 65 22.08 -26.19 -19.04
N ILE A 66 21.85 -26.07 -20.36
CA ILE A 66 22.95 -25.94 -21.32
C ILE A 66 23.73 -24.65 -21.06
N VAL A 67 23.09 -23.52 -20.79
CA VAL A 67 23.77 -22.24 -20.57
C VAL A 67 24.63 -22.27 -19.30
N LEU A 68 24.16 -22.91 -18.23
CA LEU A 68 24.88 -23.02 -16.97
C LEU A 68 25.93 -24.15 -17.02
N LYS A 69 25.60 -25.32 -17.57
CA LYS A 69 26.46 -26.52 -17.60
C LYS A 69 27.53 -26.50 -18.68
N LYS A 70 27.31 -25.89 -19.85
CA LYS A 70 28.31 -25.74 -20.93
C LYS A 70 29.60 -25.04 -20.47
N ARG A 71 29.64 -24.55 -19.21
CA ARG A 71 30.79 -23.91 -18.59
C ARG A 71 31.50 -24.73 -17.51
N ASP A 72 30.86 -25.76 -16.96
CA ASP A 72 31.54 -26.77 -16.12
C ASP A 72 32.18 -27.87 -16.99
N GLU A 73 31.75 -28.00 -18.25
CA GLU A 73 32.17 -29.03 -19.20
C GLU A 73 33.58 -28.89 -19.79
N PHE A 74 34.46 -28.02 -19.26
CA PHE A 74 35.91 -28.25 -19.42
C PHE A 74 36.41 -29.40 -18.53
N ALA A 75 35.55 -29.94 -17.65
CA ALA A 75 35.77 -31.20 -16.98
C ALA A 75 34.56 -32.13 -17.16
N VAL A 76 34.79 -33.23 -17.89
CA VAL A 76 34.04 -34.50 -17.85
C VAL A 76 32.90 -34.70 -18.88
N CYS A 77 33.27 -35.49 -19.89
CA CYS A 77 32.55 -36.44 -20.76
C CYS A 77 31.04 -36.73 -20.58
N SER A 78 30.41 -36.95 -21.74
CA SER A 78 29.27 -37.85 -22.06
C SER A 78 28.57 -38.53 -20.87
N VAL A 79 27.47 -37.95 -20.41
CA VAL A 79 26.82 -38.37 -19.18
C VAL A 79 25.67 -39.36 -19.41
N SER A 80 25.77 -40.52 -18.76
CA SER A 80 24.80 -41.62 -18.66
C SER A 80 23.58 -41.28 -17.77
N TYR A 81 22.46 -41.97 -18.01
CA TYR A 81 21.16 -41.88 -17.30
C TYR A 81 21.26 -41.87 -15.76
N VAL A 82 22.30 -42.49 -15.19
CA VAL A 82 22.55 -42.55 -13.75
C VAL A 82 22.80 -41.15 -13.15
N GLU A 83 23.49 -40.27 -13.88
CA GLU A 83 23.75 -38.91 -13.40
C GLU A 83 22.53 -38.01 -13.53
N TYR A 84 21.66 -38.21 -14.54
CA TYR A 84 20.37 -37.52 -14.61
C TYR A 84 19.52 -37.82 -13.37
N ARG A 85 19.54 -39.07 -12.89
CA ARG A 85 18.83 -39.47 -11.66
C ARG A 85 19.45 -38.84 -10.40
N LEU A 86 20.77 -38.73 -10.33
CA LEU A 86 21.47 -37.99 -9.27
C LEU A 86 21.16 -36.48 -9.32
N TYR A 87 21.09 -35.90 -10.51
CA TYR A 87 20.76 -34.50 -10.73
C TYR A 87 19.33 -34.16 -10.37
N SER A 88 18.36 -34.98 -10.79
CA SER A 88 16.95 -34.77 -10.41
C SER A 88 16.74 -34.84 -8.89
N ARG A 89 17.53 -35.66 -8.18
CA ARG A 89 17.54 -35.70 -6.71
C ARG A 89 18.12 -34.41 -6.11
N LYS A 90 19.22 -33.90 -6.67
CA LYS A 90 19.84 -32.63 -6.26
C LYS A 90 18.93 -31.43 -6.56
N MET A 91 18.26 -31.39 -7.71
CA MET A 91 17.30 -30.35 -8.10
C MET A 91 16.07 -30.33 -7.19
N LYS A 92 15.57 -31.48 -6.74
CA LYS A 92 14.48 -31.54 -5.76
C LYS A 92 14.90 -30.95 -4.41
N LEU A 93 16.10 -31.28 -3.94
CA LEU A 93 16.69 -30.67 -2.73
C LEU A 93 16.93 -29.17 -2.89
N LEU A 94 17.36 -28.72 -4.07
CA LEU A 94 17.60 -27.32 -4.38
C LEU A 94 16.29 -26.53 -4.55
N SER A 95 15.21 -27.17 -5.02
CA SER A 95 13.87 -26.55 -5.05
C SER A 95 13.28 -26.36 -3.65
N LEU A 96 13.55 -27.29 -2.73
CA LEU A 96 13.12 -27.19 -1.34
C LEU A 96 13.89 -26.07 -0.61
N GLY A 97 15.21 -25.99 -0.84
CA GLY A 97 16.06 -24.91 -0.33
C GLY A 97 15.80 -23.56 -0.99
N GLY A 98 15.45 -23.55 -2.27
CA GLY A 98 15.09 -22.36 -3.03
C GLY A 98 13.80 -21.75 -2.51
N MET A 99 12.74 -22.55 -2.35
CA MET A 99 11.47 -22.07 -1.78
C MET A 99 11.63 -21.61 -0.33
N SER A 100 12.41 -22.31 0.50
CA SER A 100 12.65 -21.88 1.88
C SER A 100 13.46 -20.58 1.97
N SER A 101 14.42 -20.37 1.08
CA SER A 101 15.21 -19.12 1.04
C SER A 101 14.38 -17.91 0.64
N VAL A 102 13.43 -18.06 -0.28
CA VAL A 102 12.50 -16.99 -0.66
C VAL A 102 11.60 -16.63 0.52
N LEU A 103 11.04 -17.63 1.20
CA LEU A 103 10.22 -17.40 2.40
C LEU A 103 11.03 -16.70 3.49
N PHE A 104 12.25 -17.15 3.75
CA PHE A 104 13.13 -16.53 4.75
C PHE A 104 13.47 -15.08 4.39
N ALA A 105 13.76 -14.78 3.12
CA ALA A 105 14.02 -13.43 2.65
C ALA A 105 12.79 -12.52 2.83
N THR A 106 11.59 -13.01 2.49
CA THR A 106 10.35 -12.22 2.69
C THR A 106 10.10 -11.92 4.17
N LEU A 107 10.30 -12.91 5.05
CA LEU A 107 10.15 -12.72 6.50
C LEU A 107 11.17 -11.71 7.05
N MET A 108 12.42 -11.78 6.60
CA MET A 108 13.46 -10.81 6.99
C MET A 108 13.12 -9.39 6.55
N VAL A 109 12.63 -9.20 5.32
CA VAL A 109 12.19 -7.88 4.85
C VAL A 109 11.02 -7.36 5.69
N SER A 110 10.00 -8.18 5.94
CA SER A 110 8.88 -7.80 6.81
C SER A 110 9.32 -7.44 8.23
N PHE A 111 10.31 -8.15 8.77
CA PHE A 111 10.87 -7.85 10.09
C PHE A 111 11.61 -6.52 10.10
N ILE A 112 12.45 -6.25 9.09
CA ILE A 112 13.17 -4.98 8.94
C ILE A 112 12.19 -3.81 8.79
N VAL A 113 11.14 -3.96 7.98
CA VAL A 113 10.13 -2.92 7.79
C VAL A 113 9.39 -2.61 9.09
N ASN A 114 8.95 -3.63 9.84
CA ASN A 114 8.31 -3.43 11.16
C ASN A 114 9.26 -2.83 12.19
N PHE A 115 10.55 -3.19 12.16
CA PHE A 115 11.55 -2.64 13.06
C PHE A 115 11.85 -1.16 12.79
N ILE A 116 11.92 -0.76 11.51
CA ILE A 116 12.20 0.62 11.10
C ILE A 116 10.96 1.52 11.19
N MET A 117 9.76 0.99 10.97
CA MET A 117 8.49 1.73 11.06
C MET A 117 7.62 1.24 12.23
N PRO A 118 8.05 1.43 13.49
CA PRO A 118 7.39 0.82 14.64
C PRO A 118 5.98 1.34 14.93
N ASN A 119 5.51 2.41 14.29
CA ASN A 119 4.33 3.15 14.77
C ASN A 119 3.51 3.81 13.66
N PHE A 120 2.90 3.04 12.75
CA PHE A 120 1.65 3.52 12.16
C PHE A 120 0.55 3.41 13.23
N GLN A 121 0.51 4.40 14.13
CA GLN A 121 -0.63 4.56 15.01
C GLN A 121 -1.80 5.00 14.14
N ALA A 122 -2.63 4.03 13.72
CA ALA A 122 -3.96 4.31 13.21
C ALA A 122 -4.78 4.84 14.39
N LEU A 123 -4.69 6.15 14.61
CA LEU A 123 -5.43 6.79 15.69
C LEU A 123 -6.90 6.87 15.25
N ALA A 124 -7.77 6.09 15.88
CA ALA A 124 -9.21 6.29 15.75
C ALA A 124 -9.60 7.43 16.70
N ALA A 125 -10.08 8.55 16.16
CA ALA A 125 -10.63 9.61 17.00
C ALA A 125 -12.06 9.23 17.37
N THR A 126 -12.31 8.98 18.65
CA THR A 126 -13.65 9.00 19.21
C THR A 126 -14.03 10.46 19.43
N PHE A 127 -14.68 11.08 18.46
CA PHE A 127 -15.21 12.43 18.62
C PHE A 127 -16.51 12.36 19.42
N THR A 128 -16.45 12.72 20.69
CA THR A 128 -17.64 12.97 21.51
C THR A 128 -17.93 14.47 21.46
N TRP A 129 -18.96 14.86 20.72
CA TRP A 129 -19.43 16.25 20.70
C TRP A 129 -20.28 16.50 21.96
N ASN A 130 -19.82 17.39 22.83
CA ASN A 130 -20.50 17.80 24.06
C ASN A 130 -20.58 19.32 24.10
N GLN A 131 -21.67 19.85 23.55
CA GLN A 131 -21.99 21.28 23.58
C GLN A 131 -23.25 21.46 24.44
N THR A 132 -23.15 22.25 25.51
CA THR A 132 -24.27 22.56 26.41
C THR A 132 -24.67 24.04 26.39
N ASN A 133 -23.88 24.89 25.74
CA ASN A 133 -24.10 26.32 25.56
C ASN A 133 -23.23 26.85 24.41
N TRP A 134 -23.33 28.12 24.04
CA TRP A 134 -22.56 28.70 22.93
C TRP A 134 -21.55 29.77 23.37
N ASN A 135 -21.14 29.72 24.63
CA ASN A 135 -20.27 30.75 25.23
C ASN A 135 -18.82 30.66 24.75
N GLY A 136 -18.42 29.56 24.10
CA GLY A 136 -17.07 29.36 23.56
C GLY A 136 -16.71 30.28 22.38
N GLY A 137 -17.70 30.92 21.75
CA GLY A 137 -17.51 31.83 20.63
C GLY A 137 -17.11 31.14 19.33
N THR A 138 -16.87 31.95 18.29
CA THR A 138 -16.50 31.45 16.96
C THR A 138 -15.03 31.03 16.91
N ASP A 139 -14.71 29.94 16.20
CA ASP A 139 -13.34 29.39 16.15
C ASP A 139 -12.36 30.23 15.31
N GLY A 140 -12.87 31.15 14.49
CA GLY A 140 -12.05 32.13 13.76
C GLY A 140 -11.04 31.52 12.77
N GLY A 141 -11.23 30.26 12.37
CA GLY A 141 -10.36 29.54 11.43
C GLY A 141 -9.30 28.64 12.06
N SER A 142 -9.24 28.53 13.39
CA SER A 142 -8.50 27.44 14.05
C SER A 142 -9.41 26.23 14.19
N TYR A 143 -8.94 25.03 13.88
CA TYR A 143 -9.72 23.80 14.00
C TYR A 143 -8.89 22.73 14.70
N PRO A 144 -9.50 21.89 15.54
CA PRO A 144 -8.80 20.77 16.14
C PRO A 144 -8.36 19.78 15.07
N THR A 145 -7.22 19.15 15.34
CA THR A 145 -6.64 18.15 14.45
C THR A 145 -6.63 16.81 15.16
N HIS A 146 -6.28 15.75 14.44
CA HIS A 146 -6.11 14.45 15.08
C HIS A 146 -4.95 14.46 16.09
N ALA A 147 -3.89 15.21 15.80
CA ALA A 147 -2.72 15.28 16.68
C ALA A 147 -2.99 16.09 17.96
N ASP A 148 -3.80 17.16 17.87
CA ASP A 148 -3.98 18.15 18.93
C ASP A 148 -5.42 18.61 19.10
N ASN A 149 -5.77 19.03 20.31
CA ASN A 149 -7.06 19.65 20.65
C ASN A 149 -8.28 18.71 20.48
N ARG A 150 -8.14 17.45 20.89
CA ARG A 150 -9.14 16.38 20.68
C ARG A 150 -10.32 16.37 21.67
N THR A 151 -10.30 17.17 22.73
CA THR A 151 -11.29 17.13 23.82
C THR A 151 -11.78 18.52 24.18
N ASN A 152 -12.98 18.60 24.78
CA ASN A 152 -13.57 19.84 25.30
C ASN A 152 -13.74 20.96 24.25
N TRP A 153 -14.01 20.59 23.00
CA TRP A 153 -14.26 21.58 21.96
C TRP A 153 -15.64 22.22 22.15
N THR A 154 -15.65 23.51 22.44
CA THR A 154 -16.86 24.31 22.70
C THR A 154 -17.08 25.43 21.69
N LYS A 155 -16.21 25.51 20.66
CA LYS A 155 -16.22 26.57 19.65
C LYS A 155 -16.96 26.11 18.40
N TYR A 156 -17.39 27.07 17.61
CA TYR A 156 -18.20 26.84 16.42
C TYR A 156 -17.78 27.75 15.27
N SER A 157 -18.09 27.39 14.02
CA SER A 157 -17.78 28.26 12.89
C SER A 157 -18.78 29.41 12.76
N SER A 158 -20.06 29.10 12.87
CA SER A 158 -21.16 30.06 12.92
C SER A 158 -22.38 29.43 13.60
N LYS A 159 -23.31 30.25 14.06
CA LYS A 159 -24.54 29.81 14.73
C LYS A 159 -25.70 30.73 14.31
N ASN A 160 -26.87 30.14 14.06
CA ASN A 160 -28.13 30.89 14.03
C ASN A 160 -28.69 31.06 15.46
N ILE A 161 -29.24 32.23 15.78
CA ILE A 161 -29.76 32.57 17.11
C ILE A 161 -30.80 31.58 17.63
N THR A 162 -31.53 30.92 16.73
CA THR A 162 -32.60 29.96 17.01
C THR A 162 -32.13 28.53 17.31
N VAL A 163 -30.84 28.23 17.09
CA VAL A 163 -30.27 26.93 17.43
C VAL A 163 -29.96 26.87 18.93
N ASP A 164 -30.49 25.88 19.62
CA ASP A 164 -30.24 25.62 21.04
C ASP A 164 -29.45 24.31 21.20
N ALA A 165 -28.51 24.34 22.15
CA ALA A 165 -27.67 23.21 22.55
C ALA A 165 -27.75 22.97 24.06
N SER A 166 -28.79 23.46 24.73
CA SER A 166 -28.98 23.33 26.19
C SER A 166 -28.99 21.87 26.67
N GLN A 167 -29.35 20.94 25.79
CA GLN A 167 -29.26 19.50 26.04
C GLN A 167 -27.99 18.94 25.40
N ASN A 168 -27.17 18.27 26.22
CA ASN A 168 -25.93 17.66 25.76
C ASN A 168 -26.19 16.66 24.63
N GLY A 169 -25.50 16.84 23.51
CA GLY A 169 -25.57 15.95 22.35
C GLY A 169 -26.81 16.16 21.47
N VAL A 170 -27.66 17.15 21.77
CA VAL A 170 -28.87 17.45 20.99
C VAL A 170 -28.86 18.90 20.55
N LEU A 171 -29.03 19.11 19.24
CA LEU A 171 -29.32 20.42 18.68
C LEU A 171 -30.80 20.53 18.41
N THR A 172 -31.45 21.51 19.04
CA THR A 172 -32.83 21.88 18.74
C THR A 172 -32.84 23.22 18.01
N THR A 173 -33.88 23.45 17.22
CA THR A 173 -34.12 24.76 16.61
C THR A 173 -35.59 25.14 16.80
N THR A 174 -35.84 26.40 17.09
CA THR A 174 -37.18 26.98 17.13
C THR A 174 -37.59 27.60 15.80
N ASP A 175 -36.76 27.49 14.76
CA ASP A 175 -37.10 27.94 13.42
C ASP A 175 -38.36 27.21 12.93
N SER A 176 -39.45 27.96 12.82
CA SER A 176 -40.60 27.56 12.03
C SER A 176 -40.25 27.89 10.58
N VAL A 177 -39.96 26.87 9.76
CA VAL A 177 -39.80 27.08 8.32
C VAL A 177 -41.18 27.38 7.75
N VAL A 178 -41.51 28.67 7.62
CA VAL A 178 -42.67 29.09 6.86
C VAL A 178 -42.28 29.05 5.39
N ILE A 179 -42.60 27.95 4.72
CA ILE A 179 -42.56 27.89 3.26
C ILE A 179 -43.78 28.68 2.78
N VAL A 180 -43.59 29.97 2.50
CA VAL A 180 -44.64 30.76 1.87
C VAL A 180 -44.58 30.49 0.36
N GLY A 181 -45.37 29.55 -0.12
CA GLY A 181 -45.73 29.54 -1.55
C GLY A 181 -46.64 30.74 -1.77
N GLN A 182 -46.12 31.82 -2.37
CA GLN A 182 -46.90 33.06 -2.58
C GLN A 182 -47.48 33.14 -3.98
N THR A 183 -47.07 32.25 -4.89
CA THR A 183 -47.51 32.30 -6.29
C THR A 183 -48.07 30.96 -6.75
N ASP A 184 -48.96 31.03 -7.74
CA ASP A 184 -49.44 29.83 -8.44
C ASP A 184 -48.30 29.06 -9.12
N ALA A 185 -47.18 29.73 -9.42
CA ALA A 185 -45.98 29.06 -9.90
C ALA A 185 -45.37 28.12 -8.84
N ASP A 186 -45.34 28.53 -7.56
CA ASP A 186 -44.82 27.72 -6.45
C ASP A 186 -45.71 26.50 -6.17
N PHE A 187 -47.04 26.67 -6.30
CA PHE A 187 -48.01 25.58 -6.14
C PHE A 187 -47.90 24.53 -7.26
N ASN A 188 -47.70 24.98 -8.49
CA ASN A 188 -47.60 24.11 -9.68
C ASN A 188 -46.20 23.50 -9.88
N ALA A 189 -45.16 24.05 -9.24
CA ALA A 189 -43.79 23.57 -9.36
C ALA A 189 -43.51 22.26 -8.58
N GLY A 190 -44.39 21.85 -7.67
CA GLY A 190 -44.56 20.46 -7.25
C GLY A 190 -43.28 19.66 -6.98
N THR A 191 -42.31 20.18 -6.22
CA THR A 191 -41.27 19.31 -5.66
C THR A 191 -41.84 18.63 -4.43
N VAL A 192 -42.29 17.39 -4.60
CA VAL A 192 -42.80 16.55 -3.51
C VAL A 192 -41.69 16.37 -2.45
N GLY A 193 -41.76 17.14 -1.35
CA GLY A 193 -40.74 17.12 -0.32
C GLY A 193 -41.20 17.82 0.97
N SER A 194 -41.92 17.06 1.80
CA SER A 194 -42.15 17.25 3.24
C SER A 194 -42.66 18.62 3.73
N PHE A 195 -43.97 18.71 4.00
CA PHE A 195 -44.56 19.78 4.81
C PHE A 195 -44.59 19.36 6.28
N THR A 196 -44.06 20.19 7.18
CA THR A 196 -44.31 20.06 8.63
C THR A 196 -45.54 20.89 8.98
N GLU A 197 -46.62 20.22 9.40
CA GLU A 197 -47.84 20.85 9.88
C GLU A 197 -47.63 21.31 11.33
N VAL A 198 -47.55 22.61 11.57
CA VAL A 198 -47.69 23.17 12.92
C VAL A 198 -49.16 23.46 13.15
N VAL A 199 -49.80 22.66 14.00
CA VAL A 199 -51.19 22.86 14.41
C VAL A 199 -51.23 23.86 15.55
N THR A 200 -51.66 25.08 15.26
CA THR A 200 -52.13 26.03 16.28
C THR A 200 -53.50 26.55 15.86
N GLY A 201 -54.54 26.13 16.58
CA GLY A 201 -55.85 26.80 16.57
C GLY A 201 -56.70 26.64 15.30
N GLN A 202 -57.72 25.80 15.42
CA GLN A 202 -58.95 25.72 14.62
C GLN A 202 -59.11 26.72 13.45
N ASN A 203 -58.65 26.34 12.26
CA ASN A 203 -59.45 26.35 11.03
C ASN A 203 -58.69 25.64 9.90
N LYS A 204 -59.13 24.42 9.60
CA LYS A 204 -58.60 23.61 8.50
C LYS A 204 -59.40 23.90 7.23
N VAL A 205 -58.72 24.31 6.16
CA VAL A 205 -59.19 24.04 4.79
C VAL A 205 -58.01 23.55 3.97
N ARG A 206 -58.01 22.25 3.66
CA ARG A 206 -57.29 21.69 2.50
C ARG A 206 -58.36 21.27 1.50
N LEU A 207 -58.40 21.90 0.34
CA LEU A 207 -59.18 21.41 -0.80
C LEU A 207 -58.20 21.09 -1.93
N LYS A 208 -58.07 19.79 -2.19
CA LYS A 208 -57.46 19.24 -3.39
C LYS A 208 -58.59 18.97 -4.38
N ILE A 209 -58.66 19.76 -5.44
CA ILE A 209 -59.48 19.54 -6.64
C ILE A 209 -58.55 19.98 -7.79
N ALA A 210 -58.31 19.23 -8.87
CA ALA A 210 -59.14 18.27 -9.56
C ALA A 210 -58.31 17.21 -10.32
N GLN A 211 -59.02 16.13 -10.66
CA GLN A 211 -58.94 15.25 -11.85
C GLN A 211 -57.57 14.70 -12.28
#